data_AF-A0A822FAT8-F1
#
_entry.id   AF-A0A822FAT8-F1
#
_cell.length_a   1.000
_cell.length_b   1.000
_cell.length_c   1.000
_cell.angle_alpha   90.00
_cell.angle_beta   90.00
_cell.angle_gamma   90.00
#
_symmetry.space_group_name_H-M   'P 1'
#
loop_
_entity.id
_entity.type
_entity.pdbx_description
1 polymer ?
#
loop_
_entity_poly.entity_id
_entity_poly.type
_entity_poly.pdbx_seq_one_letter_code
_entity_poly.pdbx_strand_id
1 'polypeptide(L)'
;EMISLMICAGGGEMGVLPDKCQKVDWIPVNYGAACVVDIAINTSTELTSPFERVHHILNPHEINWSELLEHLKLSGLQFKVVSIKEWLHMLLASPKNPAYVLVSFFEKIFADDNQMEFAKFRIEKTSRRTTMLECCPPIDQKLIQSYLNYW
;
A
#
# COMPACT_ATOMS: atom_id res chain seq x y z
N GLU A 1 2.67 -7.96 -0.93
CA GLU A 1 2.54 -9.04 -1.93
C GLU A 1 1.32 -8.89 -2.84
N MET A 2 0.10 -8.74 -2.28
CA MET A 2 -1.11 -8.63 -3.11
C MET A 2 -1.11 -7.42 -4.06
N ILE A 3 -0.78 -6.22 -3.58
CA ILE A 3 -0.83 -5.02 -4.43
C ILE A 3 0.33 -4.98 -5.43
N SER A 4 1.51 -5.49 -5.06
CA SER A 4 2.61 -5.66 -6.01
C SER A 4 2.25 -6.61 -7.16
N LEU A 5 1.53 -7.71 -6.88
CA LEU A 5 1.00 -8.60 -7.92
C LEU A 5 -0.05 -7.92 -8.79
N MET A 6 -0.97 -7.15 -8.19
CA MET A 6 -1.94 -6.35 -8.95
C MET A 6 -1.23 -5.38 -9.91
N ILE A 7 -0.18 -4.70 -9.45
CA ILE A 7 0.57 -3.73 -10.25
C ILE A 7 1.42 -4.42 -11.34
N CYS A 8 2.25 -5.38 -10.97
CA CYS A 8 3.24 -5.97 -11.90
C CYS A 8 2.58 -6.97 -12.85
N ALA A 9 1.79 -7.90 -12.31
CA ALA A 9 1.13 -8.90 -13.13
C ALA A 9 -0.12 -8.31 -13.81
N GLY A 10 -0.92 -7.50 -13.11
CA GLY A 10 -2.08 -6.85 -13.72
C GLY A 10 -1.71 -5.72 -14.67
N GLY A 11 -1.03 -4.70 -14.15
CA GLY A 11 -0.61 -3.54 -14.96
C GLY A 11 0.43 -3.90 -16.02
N GLY A 12 1.43 -4.71 -15.68
CA GLY A 12 2.52 -5.07 -16.58
C GLY A 12 2.15 -6.13 -17.63
N GLU A 13 1.54 -7.25 -17.24
CA GLU A 13 1.22 -8.32 -18.22
C GLU A 13 -0.16 -8.14 -18.86
N MET A 14 -1.20 -7.78 -18.09
CA MET A 14 -2.55 -7.59 -18.66
C MET A 14 -2.74 -6.18 -19.26
N GLY A 15 -1.85 -5.23 -18.94
CA GLY A 15 -1.97 -3.85 -19.40
C GLY A 15 -3.16 -3.10 -18.79
N VAL A 16 -3.71 -3.58 -17.68
CA VAL A 16 -4.90 -2.99 -17.04
C VAL A 16 -4.77 -2.95 -15.51
N LEU A 17 -5.21 -1.85 -14.92
CA LEU A 17 -5.35 -1.69 -13.48
C LEU A 17 -6.76 -1.24 -13.11
N PRO A 18 -7.30 -1.72 -11.98
CA PRO A 18 -8.64 -1.32 -11.55
C PRO A 18 -8.61 0.10 -11.00
N ASP A 19 -9.66 0.86 -11.28
CA ASP A 19 -9.96 2.08 -10.54
C ASP A 19 -10.45 1.75 -9.13
N LYS A 20 -9.93 2.44 -8.12
CA LYS A 20 -10.28 2.21 -6.71
C LYS A 20 -10.40 3.55 -5.98
N CYS A 21 -11.46 3.71 -5.19
CA CYS A 21 -11.67 4.89 -4.35
C CYS A 21 -10.97 4.77 -2.98
N GLN A 22 -9.69 4.39 -2.96
CA GLN A 22 -8.97 4.10 -1.70
C GLN A 22 -7.77 5.02 -1.48
N LYS A 23 -7.51 5.36 -0.22
CA LYS A 23 -6.22 5.93 0.23
C LYS A 23 -5.12 4.87 0.25
N VAL A 24 -3.90 5.32 0.01
CA VAL A 24 -2.68 4.53 0.02
C VAL A 24 -1.72 5.17 1.02
N ASP A 25 -1.36 4.41 2.06
CA ASP A 25 -0.57 4.82 3.21
C ASP A 25 0.70 3.96 3.39
N TRP A 26 1.22 3.44 2.28
CA TRP A 26 2.37 2.53 2.28
C TRP A 26 3.61 3.14 2.91
N ILE A 27 4.20 2.39 3.84
CA ILE A 27 5.47 2.71 4.47
C ILE A 27 6.59 1.83 3.92
N PRO A 28 7.70 2.40 3.44
CA PRO A 28 8.85 1.59 3.05
C PRO A 28 9.40 0.83 4.27
N VAL A 29 9.77 -0.43 4.05
CA VAL A 29 10.09 -1.39 5.13
C VAL A 29 11.22 -0.90 6.05
N ASN A 30 12.20 -0.18 5.51
CA ASN A 30 13.31 0.37 6.27
C ASN A 30 12.86 1.46 7.26
N TYR A 31 11.90 2.30 6.89
CA TYR A 31 11.32 3.31 7.79
C TYR A 31 10.42 2.66 8.84
N GLY A 32 9.60 1.68 8.44
CA GLY A 32 8.78 0.92 9.38
C GLY A 32 9.61 0.21 10.44
N ALA A 33 10.70 -0.46 10.02
CA ALA A 33 11.63 -1.12 10.93
C ALA A 33 12.35 -0.12 11.85
N ALA A 34 12.82 1.02 11.31
CA ALA A 34 13.47 2.06 12.11
C ALA A 34 12.53 2.62 13.19
N CYS A 35 11.26 2.86 12.86
CA CYS A 35 10.24 3.28 13.83
C CYS A 35 10.09 2.25 14.97
N VAL A 36 9.98 0.96 14.64
CA VAL A 36 9.85 -0.11 15.65
C VAL A 36 11.04 -0.14 16.59
N VAL A 37 12.26 -0.10 16.04
CA VAL A 37 13.50 -0.14 16.84
C VAL A 37 13.62 1.10 17.73
N ASP A 38 13.38 2.29 17.18
CA ASP A 38 13.48 3.54 17.92
C ASP A 38 12.46 3.61 19.06
N ILE A 39 11.20 3.24 18.80
CA ILE A 39 10.15 3.15 19.83
C ILE A 39 10.53 2.14 20.91
N ALA A 40 10.99 0.95 20.53
CA ALA A 40 11.34 -0.10 21.48
C ALA A 40 12.48 0.32 22.41
N ILE A 41 13.50 1.01 21.90
CA ILE A 41 14.62 1.52 22.70
C ILE A 41 14.15 2.66 23.62
N ASN A 42 13.39 3.63 23.09
CA ASN A 42 12.99 4.81 23.86
C ASN A 42 11.93 4.52 24.93
N THR A 43 11.22 3.39 24.82
CA THR A 43 10.16 3.02 25.77
C THR A 43 10.52 1.83 26.66
N SER A 44 11.73 1.27 26.53
CA SER A 44 12.11 0.00 27.19
C SER A 44 12.05 0.04 28.72
N THR A 45 12.21 1.21 29.32
CA THR A 45 12.19 1.40 30.79
C THR A 45 10.88 2.02 31.29
N GLU A 46 9.90 2.27 30.42
CA GLU A 46 8.65 2.92 30.80
C GLU A 46 7.68 1.93 31.46
N LEU A 47 7.29 2.22 32.70
CA LEU A 47 6.23 1.51 33.42
C LEU A 47 4.86 2.13 33.11
N THR A 48 4.47 2.13 31.84
CA THR A 48 3.17 2.65 31.37
C THR A 48 2.14 1.53 31.18
N SER A 49 0.86 1.89 31.11
CA SER A 49 -0.21 0.91 30.87
C SER A 49 -0.06 0.26 29.48
N PRO A 50 -0.57 -0.97 29.24
CA PRO A 50 -0.45 -1.63 27.93
C PRO A 50 -0.99 -0.80 26.75
N PHE A 51 -2.06 -0.02 26.96
CA PHE A 51 -2.64 0.85 25.93
C PHE A 51 -1.75 2.06 25.61
N GLU A 52 -0.95 2.51 26.57
CA GLU A 52 0.07 3.53 26.36
C GLU A 52 1.27 3.02 25.56
N ARG A 53 1.38 1.70 25.34
CA ARG A 53 2.41 1.05 24.51
C ARG A 53 1.98 0.68 23.09
N VAL A 54 0.73 0.95 22.69
CA VAL A 54 0.27 0.73 21.31
C VAL A 54 0.68 1.90 20.42
N HIS A 55 1.36 1.62 19.32
CA HIS A 55 1.84 2.61 18.36
C HIS A 55 1.36 2.21 16.96
N HIS A 56 0.71 3.13 16.26
CA HIS A 56 0.38 2.96 14.85
C HIS A 56 1.53 3.51 14.00
N ILE A 57 2.07 2.68 13.12
CA ILE A 57 3.18 3.02 12.22
C ILE A 57 2.63 3.01 10.81
N LEU A 58 2.26 4.18 10.30
CA LEU A 58 1.76 4.40 8.94
C LEU A 58 2.53 5.56 8.29
N ASN A 59 2.54 5.62 6.96
CA ASN A 59 3.13 6.75 6.27
C ASN A 59 2.29 8.03 6.51
N PRO A 60 2.86 9.15 7.01
CA PRO A 60 2.10 10.39 7.20
C PRO A 60 1.67 11.06 5.88
N HIS A 61 2.22 10.63 4.75
CA HIS A 61 1.98 11.19 3.42
C HIS A 61 1.08 10.27 2.59
N GLU A 62 -0.18 10.11 3.02
CA GLU A 62 -1.15 9.33 2.26
C GLU A 62 -1.47 9.96 0.90
N ILE A 63 -1.63 9.12 -0.12
CA ILE A 63 -2.07 9.55 -1.45
C ILE A 63 -3.36 8.83 -1.85
N ASN A 64 -4.12 9.39 -2.79
CA ASN A 64 -5.23 8.65 -3.39
C ASN A 64 -4.71 7.60 -4.37
N TRP A 65 -5.48 6.53 -4.60
CA TRP A 65 -5.16 5.53 -5.61
C TRP A 65 -4.92 6.12 -7.00
N SER A 66 -5.67 7.15 -7.40
CA SER A 66 -5.46 7.85 -8.68
C SER A 66 -4.07 8.46 -8.80
N GLU A 67 -3.55 9.07 -7.72
CA GLU A 67 -2.21 9.65 -7.67
C GLU A 67 -1.13 8.55 -7.78
N LEU A 68 -1.36 7.38 -7.18
CA LEU A 68 -0.49 6.21 -7.35
C LEU A 68 -0.45 5.76 -8.82
N LEU A 69 -1.60 5.70 -9.49
CA LEU A 69 -1.68 5.34 -10.91
C LEU A 69 -0.93 6.35 -11.80
N GLU A 70 -0.95 7.64 -11.44
CA GLU A 70 -0.15 8.67 -12.12
C GLU A 70 1.35 8.45 -11.92
N HIS A 71 1.79 8.18 -10.68
CA HIS A 71 3.21 7.88 -10.41
C HIS A 71 3.69 6.61 -11.11
N LEU A 72 2.85 5.58 -11.24
CA LEU A 72 3.17 4.38 -12.02
C LEU A 72 3.37 4.70 -13.50
N LYS A 73 2.48 5.51 -14.10
CA LYS A 73 2.61 5.96 -15.50
C LYS A 73 3.86 6.81 -15.73
N LEU A 74 4.13 7.77 -14.83
CA LEU A 74 5.33 8.61 -14.88
C LEU A 74 6.62 7.78 -14.72
N SER A 75 6.53 6.64 -14.04
CA SER A 75 7.64 5.69 -13.89
C SER A 75 7.82 4.75 -15.09
N GLY A 76 6.98 4.88 -16.12
CA GLY A 76 7.10 4.16 -17.40
C GLY A 76 6.15 2.98 -17.58
N LEU A 77 5.32 2.64 -16.58
CA LEU A 77 4.36 1.54 -16.70
C LEU A 77 3.20 1.95 -17.63
N GLN A 78 2.93 1.12 -18.63
CA GLN A 78 1.88 1.36 -19.62
C GLN A 78 0.65 0.49 -19.33
N PHE A 79 -0.46 1.12 -18.93
CA PHE A 79 -1.71 0.43 -18.65
C PHE A 79 -2.93 1.32 -18.85
N LYS A 80 -4.10 0.69 -19.01
CA LYS A 80 -5.41 1.35 -18.96
C LYS A 80 -6.03 1.19 -17.58
N VAL A 81 -6.78 2.20 -17.16
CA VAL A 81 -7.59 2.13 -15.94
C VAL A 81 -8.97 1.62 -16.34
N VAL A 82 -9.43 0.56 -15.69
CA VAL A 82 -10.72 -0.11 -15.97
C VAL A 82 -11.54 -0.27 -14.69
N SER A 83 -12.81 -0.64 -14.81
CA SER A 83 -13.61 -0.97 -13.62
C SER A 83 -13.05 -2.20 -12.91
N ILE A 84 -13.28 -2.30 -11.59
CA ILE A 84 -12.89 -3.48 -10.80
C ILE A 84 -13.46 -4.78 -11.39
N LYS A 85 -14.73 -4.75 -11.82
CA LYS A 85 -15.41 -5.90 -12.44
C LYS A 85 -14.75 -6.33 -13.75
N GLU A 86 -14.38 -5.36 -14.59
CA GLU A 86 -13.68 -5.62 -15.84
C GLU A 86 -12.28 -6.18 -15.58
N TRP A 87 -11.55 -5.60 -14.62
CA TRP A 87 -10.24 -6.10 -14.21
C TRP A 87 -10.28 -7.56 -13.72
N LEU A 88 -11.24 -7.90 -12.86
CA LEU A 88 -11.46 -9.28 -12.39
C LEU A 88 -11.79 -10.23 -13.54
N HIS A 89 -12.64 -9.81 -14.47
CA HIS A 89 -12.98 -10.60 -15.64
C HIS A 89 -11.75 -10.90 -16.51
N MET A 90 -10.90 -9.89 -16.74
CA MET A 90 -9.65 -10.05 -17.48
C MET A 90 -8.64 -10.96 -16.75
N LEU A 91 -8.56 -10.84 -15.41
CA LEU A 91 -7.71 -11.69 -14.60
C LEU A 91 -8.16 -13.16 -14.68
N LEU A 92 -9.46 -13.43 -14.56
CA LEU A 92 -10.03 -14.78 -14.68
C LEU A 92 -9.77 -15.41 -16.06
N ALA A 93 -9.76 -14.60 -17.11
CA ALA A 93 -9.45 -15.03 -18.47
C ALA A 93 -7.95 -15.29 -18.70
N SER A 94 -7.09 -14.93 -17.75
CA SER A 94 -5.63 -14.96 -17.85
C SER A 94 -5.01 -15.92 -16.81
N PRO A 95 -5.27 -17.24 -16.86
CA PRO A 95 -4.83 -18.19 -15.83
C PRO A 95 -3.30 -18.35 -15.71
N LYS A 96 -2.55 -17.89 -16.71
CA LYS A 96 -1.08 -17.85 -16.68
C LYS A 96 -0.53 -16.65 -15.91
N ASN A 97 -1.37 -15.64 -15.65
CA ASN A 97 -0.97 -14.44 -14.94
C ASN A 97 -0.70 -14.76 -13.46
N PRO A 98 0.44 -14.35 -12.88
CA PRO A 98 0.75 -14.62 -11.47
C PRO A 98 -0.31 -14.14 -10.48
N ALA A 99 -1.04 -13.06 -10.78
CA ALA A 99 -2.10 -12.57 -9.90
C ALA A 99 -3.34 -13.47 -9.88
N TYR A 100 -3.47 -14.45 -10.80
CA TYR A 100 -4.60 -15.38 -10.86
C TYR A 100 -4.74 -16.18 -9.56
N VAL A 101 -3.63 -16.51 -8.90
CA VAL A 101 -3.61 -17.22 -7.62
C VAL A 101 -4.40 -16.47 -6.53
N LEU A 102 -4.51 -15.15 -6.65
CA LEU A 102 -5.24 -14.30 -5.71
C LEU A 102 -6.65 -13.94 -6.20
N VAL A 103 -7.17 -14.59 -7.25
CA VAL A 103 -8.46 -14.19 -7.84
C VAL A 103 -9.62 -14.31 -6.84
N SER A 104 -9.73 -15.43 -6.11
CA SER A 104 -10.78 -15.60 -5.09
C SER A 104 -10.66 -14.60 -3.94
N PHE A 105 -9.44 -14.14 -3.67
CA PHE A 105 -9.18 -13.10 -2.69
C PHE A 105 -9.65 -11.73 -3.21
N PHE A 106 -9.35 -11.39 -4.45
CA PHE A 106 -9.82 -10.16 -5.08
C PHE A 106 -11.35 -10.14 -5.24
N GLU A 107 -11.95 -11.25 -5.68
CA GLU A 107 -13.41 -11.40 -5.74
C GLU A 107 -14.06 -11.10 -4.39
N LYS A 108 -13.51 -11.63 -3.29
CA LYS A 108 -14.02 -11.36 -1.95
C LYS A 108 -13.90 -9.89 -1.54
N ILE A 109 -12.75 -9.27 -1.78
CA ILE A 109 -12.52 -7.85 -1.43
C ILE A 109 -13.39 -6.90 -2.24
N PHE A 110 -13.71 -7.28 -3.48
CA PHE A 110 -14.45 -6.44 -4.40
C PHE A 110 -15.95 -6.75 -4.47
N ALA A 111 -16.40 -7.87 -3.88
CA ALA A 111 -17.82 -8.23 -3.80
C ALA A 111 -18.58 -7.41 -2.74
N ASP A 112 -17.90 -6.98 -1.68
CA ASP A 112 -18.46 -6.03 -0.74
C ASP A 112 -18.43 -4.63 -1.40
N ASP A 113 -19.55 -4.22 -1.99
CA ASP A 113 -19.78 -2.85 -2.52
C ASP A 113 -19.57 -1.75 -1.47
N ASN A 114 -19.46 -2.13 -0.19
CA ASN A 114 -18.84 -1.31 0.82
C ASN A 114 -17.35 -1.25 0.49
N GLN A 115 -16.96 -0.21 -0.25
CA GLN A 115 -15.58 0.28 -0.31
C GLN A 115 -14.95 0.01 1.04
N MET A 116 -14.01 -0.94 1.09
CA MET A 116 -13.44 -1.41 2.35
C MET A 116 -12.77 -0.17 2.99
N GLU A 117 -13.49 0.54 3.84
CA GLU A 117 -12.95 1.69 4.54
C GLU A 117 -11.95 1.10 5.53
N PHE A 118 -10.69 1.13 5.13
CA PHE A 118 -9.60 0.77 6.02
C PHE A 118 -9.74 1.63 7.27
N ALA A 119 -9.63 1.00 8.43
CA ALA A 119 -9.71 1.70 9.69
C ALA A 119 -8.72 2.86 9.68
N LYS A 120 -9.22 4.07 9.91
CA LYS A 120 -8.38 5.27 9.95
C LYS A 120 -7.64 5.28 11.28
N PHE A 121 -6.33 5.09 11.20
CA PHE A 121 -5.46 5.09 12.36
C PHE A 121 -4.78 6.44 12.55
N ARG A 122 -4.77 6.88 13.80
CA ARG A 122 -4.12 8.10 14.27
C ARG A 122 -2.67 7.82 14.63
N ILE A 123 -1.74 8.65 14.14
CA ILE A 123 -0.29 8.47 14.33
C ILE A 123 0.34 9.49 15.28
N GLU A 124 -0.42 10.45 15.81
CA GLU A 124 0.12 11.58 16.60
C GLU A 124 0.84 11.11 17.86
N LYS A 125 0.36 10.01 18.45
CA LYS A 125 1.03 9.36 19.59
C LYS A 125 2.39 8.79 19.20
N THR A 126 2.49 8.17 18.03
CA THR A 126 3.72 7.56 17.53
C THR A 126 4.73 8.63 17.12
N SER A 127 4.30 9.70 16.44
CA SER A 127 5.16 10.81 16.02
C SER A 127 5.84 11.53 17.19
N ARG A 128 5.21 11.53 18.38
CA ARG A 128 5.84 12.06 19.61
C ARG A 128 6.94 11.16 20.19
N ARG A 129 7.03 9.91 19.74
CA ARG A 129 7.96 8.89 20.26
C ARG A 129 9.08 8.54 19.29
N THR A 130 8.92 8.83 18.01
CA THR A 130 9.94 8.63 16.99
C THR A 130 9.84 9.71 15.92
N THR A 131 10.99 10.26 15.51
CA THR A 131 11.09 11.19 14.37
C THR A 131 11.14 10.45 13.03
N MET A 132 11.28 9.12 13.03
CA MET A 132 11.41 8.31 11.82
C MET A 132 10.17 8.38 10.93
N LEU A 133 8.99 8.61 11.52
CA LEU A 133 7.76 8.84 10.75
C LEU A 133 7.82 10.14 9.94
N GLU A 134 8.36 11.22 10.50
CA GLU A 134 8.51 12.50 9.80
C GLU A 134 9.57 12.44 8.70
N CYS A 135 10.58 11.58 8.86
CA CYS A 135 11.57 11.31 7.82
C CYS A 135 11.08 10.36 6.73
N CYS A 136 9.92 9.71 6.90
CA CYS A 136 9.37 8.79 5.91
C CYS A 136 9.06 9.53 4.60
N PRO A 137 9.54 9.05 3.44
CA PRO A 137 9.31 9.73 2.19
C PRO A 137 7.83 9.63 1.78
N PRO A 138 7.33 10.61 1.00
CA PRO A 138 6.04 10.47 0.35
C PRO A 138 6.06 9.34 -0.68
N ILE A 139 4.88 8.86 -1.05
CA ILE A 139 4.71 7.88 -2.11
C ILE A 139 4.75 8.61 -3.45
N ASP A 140 5.94 8.98 -3.91
CA ASP A 140 6.17 9.74 -5.13
C ASP A 140 6.69 8.88 -6.29
N GLN A 141 6.88 9.49 -7.46
CA GLN A 141 7.44 8.83 -8.64
C GLN A 141 8.79 8.15 -8.33
N LYS A 142 9.65 8.75 -7.52
CA LYS A 142 10.99 8.21 -7.25
C LYS A 142 10.91 6.93 -6.43
N LEU A 143 10.05 6.91 -5.41
CA LEU A 143 9.82 5.71 -4.61
C LEU A 143 9.18 4.60 -5.47
N ILE A 144 8.15 4.93 -6.24
CA ILE A 144 7.47 3.98 -7.13
C ILE A 144 8.43 3.41 -8.18
N GLN A 145 9.26 4.24 -8.81
CA GLN A 145 10.28 3.79 -9.74
C GLN A 145 11.27 2.83 -9.07
N SER A 146 11.63 3.07 -7.81
CA SER A 146 12.50 2.16 -7.05
C SER A 146 11.85 0.79 -6.84
N TYR A 147 10.53 0.74 -6.58
CA TYR A 147 9.79 -0.52 -6.48
C TYR A 147 9.68 -1.24 -7.82
N LEU A 148 9.31 -0.52 -8.88
CA LEU A 148 9.21 -1.09 -10.23
C LEU A 148 10.55 -1.59 -10.79
N ASN A 149 11.68 -1.01 -10.37
CA ASN A 149 13.00 -1.51 -10.76
C ASN A 149 13.38 -2.83 -10.08
N TYR A 150 12.76 -3.13 -8.94
CA TYR A 150 13.02 -4.36 -8.18
C TYR A 150 12.02 -5.47 -8.51
N TRP A 151 10.75 -5.11 -8.71
CA TRP A 151 9.69 -6.05 -9.10
C TRP A 151 9.80 -6.47 -10.56
#